data_AF-A0A377XRV9-F1
#
_entry.id   AF-A0A377XRV9-F1
#
_cell.length_a   1.000
_cell.length_b   1.000
_cell.length_c   1.000
_cell.angle_alpha   90.00
_cell.angle_beta   90.00
_cell.angle_gamma   90.00
#
_symmetry.space_group_name_H-M   'P 1'
#
loop_
_entity.id
_entity.type
_entity.pdbx_description
1 polymer ?
#
loop_
_entity_poly.entity_id
_entity_poly.type
_entity_poly.pdbx_seq_one_letter_code
_entity_poly.pdbx_strand_id
1 'polypeptide(L)'
;MSNLAKVIPFRPSVSVVERQVADIDDGYTRIANELLEAVMAADLTARQLKVVLAVIRKTYGFGKKFDRITNTQISGMTGIHHTHVCKAKNEMIAMNIIVTNGLAIG
;
A
#
# COMPACT_ATOMS: atom_id res chain seq x y z
N MET A 1 -45.64 45.35 15.97
CA MET A 1 -45.28 43.94 16.27
C MET A 1 -44.08 43.58 15.40
N SER A 2 -42.87 43.57 15.97
CA SER A 2 -41.62 43.34 15.23
C SER A 2 -41.20 41.87 15.35
N ASN A 3 -41.29 41.11 14.26
CA ASN A 3 -40.77 39.73 14.20
C ASN A 3 -39.24 39.76 14.24
N LEU A 4 -38.66 39.33 15.36
CA LEU A 4 -37.23 39.23 15.58
C LEU A 4 -36.78 37.79 15.28
N ALA A 5 -36.51 37.51 14.00
CA ALA A 5 -35.87 36.25 13.61
C ALA A 5 -34.39 36.31 14.00
N LYS A 6 -33.95 35.41 14.88
CA LYS A 6 -32.56 35.32 15.35
C LYS A 6 -31.74 34.54 14.31
N VAL A 7 -30.99 35.26 13.47
CA VAL A 7 -30.09 34.66 12.48
C VAL A 7 -28.86 34.11 13.21
N ILE A 8 -28.70 32.78 13.20
CA ILE A 8 -27.51 32.11 13.74
C ILE A 8 -26.56 31.85 12.57
N PRO A 9 -25.40 32.51 12.48
CA PRO A 9 -24.43 32.22 11.44
C PRO A 9 -23.74 30.88 11.76
N PHE A 10 -24.13 29.82 11.05
CA PHE A 10 -23.34 28.59 11.00
C PHE A 10 -22.08 28.85 10.16
N ARG A 11 -20.99 29.27 10.81
CA ARG A 11 -19.68 29.29 10.17
C ARG A 11 -19.12 27.86 10.21
N PRO A 12 -18.83 27.20 9.08
CA PRO A 12 -18.14 25.92 9.10
C PRO A 12 -16.75 26.12 9.73
N SER A 13 -16.39 25.28 10.69
CA SER A 13 -15.04 25.23 11.23
C SER A 13 -14.10 24.72 10.13
N VAL A 14 -13.34 25.63 9.52
CA VAL A 14 -12.30 25.27 8.56
C VAL A 14 -11.11 24.74 9.35
N SER A 15 -11.08 23.43 9.60
CA SER A 15 -9.85 22.78 10.08
C SER A 15 -8.87 22.72 8.92
N VAL A 16 -7.76 23.46 9.00
CA VAL A 16 -6.64 23.30 8.09
C VAL A 16 -6.09 21.90 8.34
N VAL A 17 -6.48 20.94 7.49
CA VAL A 17 -5.84 19.63 7.47
C VAL A 17 -4.48 19.87 6.85
N GLU A 18 -3.41 19.78 7.63
CA GLU A 18 -2.05 19.82 7.09
C GLU A 18 -1.98 18.83 5.94
N ARG A 19 -1.55 19.31 4.78
CA ARG A 19 -1.31 18.46 3.62
C ARG A 19 -0.16 17.56 4.00
N GLN A 20 -0.43 16.33 4.43
CA GLN A 20 0.59 15.28 4.57
C GLN A 20 1.14 15.01 3.17
N VAL A 21 2.16 15.77 2.80
CA VAL A 21 3.04 15.46 1.68
C VAL A 21 3.95 14.35 2.17
N ALA A 22 4.23 13.36 1.32
CA ALA A 22 5.20 12.32 1.67
C ALA A 22 6.55 12.98 1.98
N ASP A 23 7.01 12.85 3.22
CA ASP A 23 8.30 13.37 3.64
C ASP A 23 9.40 12.44 3.11
N ILE A 24 10.28 12.99 2.28
CA ILE A 24 11.40 12.25 1.70
C ILE A 24 12.47 12.00 2.77
N ASP A 25 12.46 12.76 3.87
CA ASP A 25 13.38 12.63 4.98
C ASP A 25 13.10 11.35 5.81
N ASP A 26 11.89 10.80 5.77
CA ASP A 26 11.53 9.49 6.35
C ASP A 26 11.91 8.31 5.43
N GLY A 27 12.62 8.62 4.34
CA GLY A 27 13.18 7.66 3.39
C GLY A 27 12.24 7.28 2.26
N TYR A 28 12.82 6.77 1.18
CA TYR A 28 12.10 6.35 -0.01
C TYR A 28 12.57 4.97 -0.48
N THR A 29 11.66 4.23 -1.12
CA THR A 29 12.01 2.94 -1.73
C THR A 29 12.43 3.15 -3.17
N ARG A 30 13.70 2.91 -3.47
CA ARG A 30 14.20 2.89 -4.85
C ARG A 30 13.76 1.61 -5.53
N ILE A 31 13.00 1.76 -6.60
CA ILE A 31 12.57 0.65 -7.45
C ILE A 31 13.08 0.88 -8.87
N ALA A 32 13.41 -0.19 -9.58
CA ALA A 32 13.74 -0.08 -10.99
C ALA A 32 12.48 0.32 -11.77
N ASN A 33 12.62 1.23 -12.74
CA ASN A 33 11.49 1.68 -13.56
C ASN A 33 10.83 0.51 -14.30
N GLU A 34 11.62 -0.42 -14.81
CA GLU A 34 11.14 -1.65 -15.46
C GLU A 34 10.19 -2.46 -14.55
N LEU A 35 10.49 -2.54 -13.24
CA LEU A 35 9.63 -3.23 -12.28
C LEU A 35 8.34 -2.44 -12.02
N LEU A 36 8.43 -1.11 -11.89
CA LEU A 36 7.26 -0.25 -11.72
C LEU A 36 6.33 -0.36 -12.93
N GLU A 37 6.89 -0.29 -14.13
CA GLU A 37 6.16 -0.41 -15.40
C GLU A 37 5.51 -1.78 -15.55
N ALA A 38 6.23 -2.85 -15.19
CA ALA A 38 5.66 -4.21 -15.19
C ALA A 38 4.48 -4.35 -14.23
N VAL A 39 4.57 -3.77 -13.02
CA VAL A 39 3.47 -3.76 -12.04
C VAL A 39 2.29 -2.94 -12.53
N MET A 40 2.53 -1.84 -13.26
CA MET A 40 1.48 -1.02 -13.86
C MET A 40 0.80 -1.69 -15.05
N ALA A 41 1.55 -2.45 -15.85
CA ALA A 41 1.03 -3.19 -17.00
C ALA A 41 0.30 -4.48 -16.60
N ALA A 42 0.57 -5.02 -15.40
CA ALA A 42 -0.08 -6.21 -14.91
C ALA A 42 -1.53 -5.92 -14.50
N ASP A 43 -2.46 -6.77 -14.93
CA ASP A 43 -3.87 -6.75 -14.53
C ASP A 43 -4.06 -7.25 -13.08
N LEU A 44 -3.59 -6.45 -12.13
CA LEU A 44 -3.64 -6.74 -10.71
C LEU A 44 -4.93 -6.22 -10.07
N THR A 45 -5.55 -7.05 -9.24
CA THR A 45 -6.60 -6.58 -8.34
C THR A 45 -6.01 -5.66 -7.26
N ALA A 46 -6.84 -4.76 -6.70
CA ALA A 46 -6.40 -3.83 -5.65
C ALA A 46 -5.75 -4.53 -4.43
N ARG A 47 -6.13 -5.77 -4.13
CA ARG A 47 -5.53 -6.56 -3.05
C ARG A 47 -4.14 -7.05 -3.43
N GLN A 48 -3.98 -7.58 -4.65
CA GLN A 48 -2.69 -8.06 -5.14
C GLN A 48 -1.70 -6.90 -5.27
N LEU A 49 -2.13 -5.73 -5.77
CA LEU A 49 -1.30 -4.52 -5.84
C LEU A 49 -0.74 -4.12 -4.46
N LYS A 50 -1.58 -4.15 -3.41
CA LYS A 50 -1.11 -3.89 -2.03
C LYS A 50 -0.07 -4.91 -1.57
N VAL A 51 -0.24 -6.19 -1.92
CA VAL A 51 0.72 -7.25 -1.59
C VAL A 51 2.04 -7.03 -2.35
N VAL A 52 2.01 -6.70 -3.64
CA VAL A 52 3.21 -6.35 -4.43
C VAL A 52 3.97 -5.21 -3.76
N LEU A 53 3.28 -4.11 -3.45
CA LEU A 53 3.90 -2.94 -2.83
C LEU A 53 4.52 -3.27 -1.47
N ALA A 54 3.87 -4.12 -0.66
CA ALA A 54 4.43 -4.59 0.60
C ALA A 54 5.71 -5.42 0.40
N VAL A 55 5.72 -6.32 -0.60
CA VAL A 55 6.91 -7.11 -0.95
C VAL A 55 8.04 -6.19 -1.42
N ILE A 56 7.78 -5.27 -2.35
CA ILE A 56 8.74 -4.29 -2.84
C ILE A 56 9.34 -3.47 -1.68
N ARG A 57 8.51 -3.03 -0.74
CA ARG A 57 8.97 -2.27 0.43
C ARG A 57 9.90 -3.08 1.34
N LYS A 58 9.71 -4.40 1.41
CA LYS A 58 10.51 -5.34 2.23
C LYS A 58 11.76 -5.86 1.52
N THR A 59 11.75 -5.94 0.19
CA THR A 59 12.90 -6.37 -0.60
C THR A 59 13.75 -5.16 -1.01
N TYR A 60 13.31 -4.42 -2.02
CA TYR A 60 14.00 -3.26 -2.58
C TYR A 60 14.15 -2.13 -1.57
N GLY A 61 13.18 -1.93 -0.68
CA GLY A 61 13.28 -0.94 0.40
C GLY A 61 14.41 -1.20 1.39
N PHE A 62 14.99 -2.40 1.42
CA PHE A 62 16.16 -2.77 2.22
C PHE A 62 17.36 -3.19 1.37
N GLY A 63 17.30 -3.00 0.05
CA GLY A 63 18.37 -3.36 -0.89
C GLY A 63 18.58 -4.88 -1.07
N LYS A 64 17.57 -5.72 -0.77
CA LYS A 64 17.65 -7.18 -0.88
C LYS A 64 16.86 -7.68 -2.10
N LYS A 65 17.38 -8.70 -2.79
CA LYS A 65 16.67 -9.35 -3.91
C LYS A 65 15.53 -10.27 -3.45
N PHE A 66 15.74 -10.97 -2.34
CA PHE A 66 14.76 -11.83 -1.71
C PHE A 66 14.73 -11.51 -0.22
N ASP A 67 13.54 -11.50 0.38
CA ASP A 67 13.39 -11.38 1.82
C ASP A 67 12.47 -12.48 2.36
N ARG A 68 12.69 -12.87 3.62
CA ARG A 68 11.82 -13.84 4.28
C ARG A 68 10.62 -13.09 4.86
N ILE A 69 9.51 -13.13 4.13
CA ILE A 69 8.29 -12.39 4.47
C ILE A 69 7.18 -13.37 4.83
N THR A 70 6.62 -13.25 6.02
CA THR A 70 5.47 -14.06 6.45
C THR A 70 4.14 -13.45 6.01
N ASN A 71 3.11 -14.28 5.82
CA ASN A 71 1.75 -13.79 5.50
C ASN A 71 1.21 -12.85 6.57
N THR A 72 1.60 -13.03 7.84
CA THR A 72 1.21 -12.15 8.95
C THR A 72 1.88 -10.77 8.85
N GLN A 73 3.14 -10.70 8.38
CA GLN A 73 3.82 -9.43 8.13
C GLN A 73 3.17 -8.67 6.98
N ILE A 74 2.88 -9.35 5.87
CA ILE A 74 2.17 -8.74 4.74
C ILE A 74 0.78 -8.26 5.20
N SER A 75 0.07 -9.10 5.95
CA SER A 75 -1.25 -8.76 6.52
C SER A 75 -1.20 -7.49 7.38
N GLY A 76 -0.20 -7.37 8.26
CA GLY A 76 0.01 -6.18 9.08
C GLY A 76 0.36 -4.93 8.27
N MET A 77 1.14 -5.07 7.19
CA MET A 77 1.51 -3.94 6.32
C MET A 77 0.36 -3.48 5.41
N THR A 78 -0.43 -4.42 4.87
CA THR A 78 -1.47 -4.09 3.89
C THR A 78 -2.86 -3.88 4.51
N GLY A 79 -3.02 -4.23 5.80
CA GLY A 79 -4.32 -4.27 6.48
C GLY A 79 -5.28 -5.33 5.93
N ILE A 80 -4.77 -6.30 5.17
CA ILE A 80 -5.58 -7.38 4.56
C ILE A 80 -5.49 -8.59 5.47
N HIS A 81 -6.61 -9.24 5.78
CA HIS A 81 -6.60 -10.46 6.58
C HIS A 81 -5.73 -11.56 5.96
N HIS A 82 -4.96 -12.27 6.79
CA HIS A 82 -3.94 -13.24 6.36
C HIS A 82 -4.48 -14.32 5.39
N THR A 83 -5.75 -14.73 5.51
CA THR A 83 -6.39 -15.69 4.60
C THR A 83 -6.46 -15.16 3.16
N HIS A 84 -6.79 -13.88 2.99
CA HIS A 84 -6.85 -13.24 1.67
C HIS A 84 -5.45 -12.98 1.12
N VAL A 85 -4.47 -12.69 1.98
CA VAL A 85 -3.06 -12.62 1.58
C VAL A 85 -2.58 -13.96 1.03
N CYS A 86 -2.95 -15.07 1.68
CA CYS A 86 -2.60 -16.42 1.21
C CYS A 86 -3.17 -16.70 -0.19
N LYS A 87 -4.44 -16.35 -0.42
CA LYS A 87 -5.08 -16.48 -1.74
C LYS A 87 -4.38 -15.61 -2.80
N ALA A 88 -4.18 -14.33 -2.50
CA ALA A 88 -3.51 -13.39 -3.40
C ALA A 88 -2.09 -13.84 -3.74
N LYS A 89 -1.33 -14.33 -2.75
CA LYS A 89 0.02 -14.87 -2.96
C LYS A 89 0.00 -16.02 -3.98
N ASN A 90 -0.90 -16.99 -3.82
CA ASN A 90 -0.97 -18.13 -4.73
C ASN A 90 -1.35 -17.73 -6.16
N GLU A 91 -2.29 -16.79 -6.32
CA GLU A 91 -2.65 -16.23 -7.63
C GLU A 91 -1.44 -15.52 -8.26
N MET A 92 -0.71 -14.72 -7.49
CA MET A 92 0.44 -13.97 -7.97
C MET A 92 1.64 -14.86 -8.35
N ILE A 93 1.81 -15.99 -7.65
CA ILE A 93 2.79 -17.02 -8.04
C ILE A 93 2.38 -17.65 -9.38
N ALA A 94 1.08 -17.96 -9.56
CA ALA A 94 0.57 -18.50 -10.81
C ALA A 94 0.72 -17.51 -11.99
N MET A 95 0.63 -16.21 -11.71
CA MET A 95 0.88 -15.13 -12.67
C MET A 95 2.37 -14.84 -12.91
N ASN A 96 3.29 -15.55 -12.25
CA ASN A 96 4.74 -15.32 -12.27
C ASN A 96 5.16 -13.88 -11.88
N ILE A 97 4.34 -13.20 -11.07
CA ILE A 97 4.62 -11.83 -10.59
C ILE A 97 5.52 -11.86 -9.35
N ILE A 98 5.39 -12.91 -8.53
CA ILE A 98 6.21 -13.13 -7.35
C ILE A 98 6.91 -14.47 -7.48
N VAL A 99 8.21 -14.50 -7.18
CA VAL A 99 9.00 -15.74 -7.13
C VAL A 99 9.23 -16.13 -5.67
N THR A 100 8.83 -17.34 -5.32
CA THR A 100 9.13 -17.91 -3.99
C THR A 100 10.36 -18.79 -4.06
N ASN A 101 11.38 -18.47 -3.25
CA ASN A 101 12.53 -19.32 -3.02
C ASN A 101 12.47 -19.88 -1.58
N GLY A 102 11.78 -21.00 -1.42
CA GLY A 102 11.51 -21.61 -0.11
C GLY A 102 10.66 -20.70 0.79
N LEU A 103 11.26 -20.20 1.89
CA LEU A 103 10.62 -19.26 2.81
C LEU A 103 10.79 -17.78 2.37
N ALA A 104 11.61 -17.52 1.36
CA ALA A 104 11.86 -16.18 0.87
C ALA A 104 10.96 -15.84 -0.33
N ILE A 105 10.58 -14.58 -0.42
CA ILE A 105 9.74 -14.01 -1.45
C ILE A 105 10.52 -12.85 -2.09
N GLY A 106 10.54 -12.81 -3.43
CA GLY A 106 11.21 -11.79 -4.24
C GLY A 106 10.41 -11.43 -5.47
#